data_AF-A0A359BGC0-F1
#
_entry.id   AF-A0A359BGC0-F1
#
_cell.length_a   1.000
_cell.length_b   1.000
_cell.length_c   1.000
_cell.angle_alpha   90.00
_cell.angle_beta   90.00
_cell.angle_gamma   90.00
#
_symmetry.space_group_name_H-M   'P 1'
#
loop_
_entity.id
_entity.type
_entity.pdbx_description
1 polymer ?
#
loop_
_entity_poly.entity_id
_entity_poly.type
_entity_poly.pdbx_seq_one_letter_code
_entity_poly.pdbx_strand_id
1 'polypeptide(L)' 'MVSKKSYLREPLIIRKPEGLYCPKALAYIDPWRPVDCALITHAHADHARAGSRQYHCALGG' A
#
# COMPACT_ATOMS: atom_id res chain seq x y z
N MET A 1 -10.86 -1.64 36.61
CA MET A 1 -9.47 -1.52 36.13
C MET A 1 -9.30 -2.40 34.91
N VAL A 2 -9.61 -1.90 33.70
CA VAL A 2 -9.42 -2.68 32.47
C VAL A 2 -7.95 -2.59 32.09
N SER A 3 -7.24 -3.71 32.20
CA SER A 3 -5.86 -3.84 31.75
C SER A 3 -5.78 -3.54 30.25
N LYS A 4 -5.17 -2.40 29.88
CA LYS A 4 -4.78 -2.11 28.50
C LYS A 4 -3.69 -3.12 28.13
N LYS A 5 -4.10 -4.29 27.64
CA LYS A 5 -3.20 -5.23 26.97
C LYS A 5 -2.80 -4.56 25.66
N SER A 6 -1.71 -3.80 25.71
CA SER A 6 -1.10 -3.16 24.55
C SER A 6 -0.58 -4.26 23.64
N TYR A 7 -1.45 -4.81 22.80
CA TYR A 7 -1.02 -5.50 21.59
C TYR A 7 -0.36 -4.43 20.74
N LEU A 8 0.97 -4.35 20.76
CA LEU A 8 1.73 -3.67 19.73
C LEU A 8 1.50 -4.46 18.44
N ARG A 9 0.34 -4.28 17.82
CA ARG A 9 0.02 -4.82 16.50
C ARG A 9 0.92 -4.08 15.53
N GLU A 10 1.64 -4.82 14.70
CA GLU A 10 2.38 -4.22 13.60
C GLU A 10 1.43 -3.28 12.83
N PRO A 11 1.88 -2.04 12.54
CA PRO A 11 1.05 -1.07 11.84
C PRO A 11 0.61 -1.66 10.50
N LEU A 12 -0.71 -1.63 10.25
CA LEU A 12 -1.27 -2.12 8.99
C LEU A 12 -0.67 -1.39 7.79
N ILE A 13 -0.45 -0.08 7.95
CA ILE A 13 0.12 0.80 6.94
C ILE A 13 1.34 1.51 7.52
N ILE A 14 2.44 1.47 6.78
CA ILE A 14 3.72 2.11 7.10
C ILE A 14 3.98 3.16 6.03
N ARG A 15 4.22 4.40 6.44
CA ARG A 15 4.64 5.46 5.51
C ARG A 15 6.10 5.23 5.13
N LYS A 16 6.38 5.17 3.83
CA LYS A 16 7.73 5.07 3.29
C LYS A 16 7.95 6.14 2.21
N PRO A 17 9.20 6.40 1.80
CA PRO A 17 9.51 7.35 0.74
C PRO A 17 8.89 7.00 -0.62
N GLU A 18 8.48 5.74 -0.84
CA GLU A 18 7.82 5.27 -2.07
C GLU A 18 6.29 5.39 -2.03
N GLY A 19 5.69 5.44 -0.83
CA GLY A 19 4.24 5.44 -0.65
C GLY A 19 3.77 4.82 0.67
N LEU A 20 2.53 4.36 0.67
CA LEU A 20 1.91 3.66 1.80
C LEU A 20 2.12 2.15 1.67
N TYR A 21 3.01 1.58 2.49
CA TYR A 21 3.33 0.15 2.46
C TYR A 21 2.41 -0.63 3.41
N CYS A 22 1.82 -1.72 2.91
CA CYS A 22 1.08 -2.68 3.72
C CYS A 22 1.85 -4.00 3.81
N PRO A 23 2.48 -4.32 4.96
CA PRO A 23 3.24 -5.56 5.12
C PRO A 23 2.41 -6.82 4.88
N LYS A 24 1.12 -6.80 5.25
CA LYS A 24 0.21 -7.93 5.06
C LYS A 24 -0.14 -8.21 3.60
N ALA A 25 -0.16 -7.17 2.77
CA ALA A 25 -0.41 -7.30 1.34
C ALA A 25 0.87 -7.43 0.51
N LEU A 26 2.05 -7.24 1.15
CA LEU A 26 3.35 -7.17 0.48
C LEU A 26 3.35 -6.20 -0.71
N ALA A 27 2.66 -5.07 -0.56
CA ALA A 27 2.43 -4.13 -1.64
C ALA A 27 2.36 -2.68 -1.14
N TYR A 28 2.59 -1.74 -2.05
CA TYR A 28 2.39 -0.32 -1.82
C TYR A 28 1.05 0.13 -2.42
N ILE A 29 0.28 0.88 -1.64
CA ILE A 29 -0.96 1.50 -2.08
C ILE A 29 -0.61 2.84 -2.74
N ASP A 30 -1.01 3.00 -3.99
CA ASP A 30 -0.82 4.20 -4.81
C ASP A 30 0.59 4.82 -4.66
N PRO A 31 1.66 4.05 -4.96
CA PRO A 31 3.01 4.52 -4.77
C PRO A 31 3.35 5.65 -5.75
N TRP A 32 4.00 6.69 -5.26
CA TRP A 32 4.53 7.74 -6.11
C TRP A 32 5.95 7.44 -6.61
N ARG A 33 6.58 6.32 -6.23
CA ARG A 33 7.86 5.84 -6.80
C ARG A 33 7.71 4.40 -7.32
N PRO A 34 8.58 3.94 -8.24
CA PRO A 34 8.65 2.53 -8.63
C PRO A 34 8.82 1.59 -7.44
N VAL A 35 8.06 0.50 -7.41
CA VAL A 35 8.10 -0.54 -6.36
C VAL A 35 7.91 -1.93 -6.94
N ASP A 36 8.11 -2.97 -6.13
CA ASP A 36 7.87 -4.35 -6.58
C ASP A 36 6.38 -4.63 -6.89
N CYS A 37 5.47 -4.17 -6.04
CA CYS A 37 4.04 -4.41 -6.18
C CYS A 37 3.22 -3.16 -5.84
N ALA A 38 2.51 -2.62 -6.83
CA ALA A 38 1.64 -1.46 -6.70
C ALA A 38 0.17 -1.88 -6.70
N LEU A 39 -0.54 -1.58 -5.62
CA LEU A 39 -2.00 -1.64 -5.53
C LEU A 39 -2.55 -0.27 -5.92
N ILE A 40 -3.23 -0.23 -7.06
CA ILE A 40 -3.81 0.99 -7.61
C ILE A 40 -5.27 1.07 -7.18
N THR A 41 -5.62 2.08 -6.37
CA THR A 41 -6.98 2.23 -5.85
C THR A 41 -7.96 2.73 -6.91
N HIS A 42 -7.47 3.55 -7.84
CA HIS A 42 -8.22 4.06 -8.98
C HIS A 42 -7.28 4.50 -10.11
N ALA A 43 -7.75 4.43 -11.34
CA ALA A 43 -6.91 4.55 -12.54
C ALA A 43 -6.66 6.01 -13.01
N HIS A 44 -6.40 6.93 -12.08
CA HIS A 44 -5.92 8.26 -12.44
C HIS A 44 -4.38 8.29 -12.55
N ALA A 45 -3.86 9.19 -13.39
CA ALA A 45 -2.44 9.26 -13.71
C ALA A 45 -1.55 9.61 -12.50
N ASP A 46 -2.10 10.26 -11.48
CA ASP A 46 -1.43 10.57 -10.22
C ASP A 46 -1.24 9.35 -9.31
N HIS A 47 -2.05 8.30 -9.48
CA HIS A 47 -1.95 7.04 -8.74
C HIS A 47 -1.25 5.93 -9.55
N ALA A 48 -1.53 5.83 -10.86
CA ALA A 48 -1.00 4.78 -11.74
C ALA A 48 0.34 5.15 -12.41
N ARG A 49 1.39 5.42 -11.60
CA ARG A 49 2.71 5.79 -12.13
C ARG A 49 3.46 4.58 -12.71
N ALA A 50 4.13 4.77 -13.85
CA ALA A 50 4.94 3.74 -14.49
C ALA A 50 6.23 3.41 -13.70
N GLY A 51 6.75 2.18 -13.88
CA GLY A 51 8.05 1.74 -13.37
C GLY A 51 8.01 0.63 -12.30
N SER A 52 6.85 0.32 -11.72
CA SER A 52 6.70 -0.80 -10.78
C SER A 52 6.74 -2.15 -11.52
N ARG A 53 7.16 -3.21 -10.81
CA ARG A 53 7.27 -4.55 -11.42
C ARG A 53 5.92 -5.22 -11.63
N GLN A 54 4.97 -5.01 -10.72
CA GLN A 54 3.61 -5.55 -10.78
C GLN A 54 2.59 -4.48 -10.41
N TYR A 55 1.44 -4.55 -11.06
CA TYR A 55 0.31 -3.67 -10.85
C TYR A 55 -0.96 -4.49 -10.60
N HIS A 56 -1.62 -4.23 -9.48
CA HIS A 56 -2.93 -4.77 -9.16
C HIS A 56 -3.96 -3.65 -9.18
N CYS A 57 -4.96 -3.82 -10.03
CA CYS A 57 -6.09 -2.91 -10.16
C CYS A 57 -7.39 -3.70 -9.90
N ALA A 58 -8.47 -2.99 -9.56
CA ALA A 58 -9.79 -3.61 -9.61
C ALA A 58 -10.14 -4.01 -11.05
N LEU A 59 -10.90 -5.11 -11.19
CA LEU A 59 -11.57 -5.43 -12.46
C LEU A 59 -12.52 -4.28 -12.80
N GLY A 60 -12.54 -3.87 -14.08
CA GLY A 60 -13.54 -2.91 -14.56
C GLY A 60 -14.94 -3.48 -14.37
N GLY A 61 -15.86 -2.66 -13.88
CA GLY A 61 -17.29 -2.97 -13.84
C GLY A 61 -17.94 -2.91 -15.20
#